data_AF-A0A1I6VYD3-F1
#
_entry.id   AF-A0A1I6VYD3-F1
#
_cell.length_a   1.000
_cell.length_b   1.000
_cell.length_c   1.000
_cell.angle_alpha   90.00
_cell.angle_beta   90.00
_cell.angle_gamma   90.00
#
_symmetry.space_group_name_H-M   'P 1'
#
loop_
_entity.id
_entity.type
_entity.pdbx_description
1 polymer ?
#
loop_
_entity_poly.entity_id
_entity_poly.type
_entity_poly.pdbx_seq_one_letter_code
_entity_poly.pdbx_strand_id
1 'polypeptide(L)'
;MTNIAFSGVVLIGIRALGIFPNQDEVDSFLHFWKYIGWLMGVDEKWLVHKESDSWKLLYRMQYAHPQSDHSSVELGSSLSKEPFERQYRYLKALQQKRAYRQHLEVTQFFIGRKKMHKLGLKHRPATWFAYYLIDRNLVLYNSAKYSPKLSQGLQHRGRNIQKLGLALYQSKAKNLTSMHQ
;
A
#
# COMPACT_ATOMS: atom_id res chain seq x y z
N MET A 1 -12.88 -10.40 -5.35
CA MET A 1 -12.94 -8.93 -5.14
C MET A 1 -11.61 -8.36 -4.64
N THR A 2 -10.99 -8.96 -3.61
CA THR A 2 -9.70 -8.51 -3.06
C THR A 2 -8.56 -8.45 -4.07
N ASN A 3 -8.49 -9.37 -5.05
CA ASN A 3 -7.47 -9.34 -6.10
C ASN A 3 -7.40 -7.99 -6.86
N ILE A 4 -8.55 -7.37 -7.09
CA ILE A 4 -8.65 -6.08 -7.81
C ILE A 4 -8.19 -4.91 -6.92
N ALA A 5 -8.38 -5.03 -5.60
CA ALA A 5 -7.79 -4.08 -4.65
C ALA A 5 -6.26 -4.16 -4.65
N PHE A 6 -5.67 -5.35 -4.80
CA PHE A 6 -4.21 -5.51 -4.83
C PHE A 6 -3.56 -5.20 -6.19
N SER A 7 -4.33 -5.26 -7.27
CA SER A 7 -3.86 -4.91 -8.61
C SER A 7 -4.24 -3.47 -8.98
N GLY A 8 -5.52 -3.23 -9.27
CA GLY A 8 -6.04 -1.94 -9.73
C GLY A 8 -5.81 -0.80 -8.75
N VAL A 9 -6.24 -0.97 -7.49
CA VAL A 9 -6.13 0.13 -6.51
C VAL A 9 -4.67 0.45 -6.20
N VAL A 10 -3.77 -0.53 -6.24
CA VAL A 10 -2.33 -0.30 -6.07
C VAL A 10 -1.77 0.54 -7.21
N LEU A 11 -2.13 0.26 -8.47
CA LEU A 11 -1.72 1.07 -9.62
C LEU A 11 -2.21 2.52 -9.51
N ILE A 12 -3.47 2.71 -9.09
CA ILE A 12 -4.01 4.04 -8.81
C ILE A 12 -3.23 4.71 -7.67
N GLY A 13 -2.91 3.94 -6.63
CA GLY A 13 -2.19 4.39 -5.45
C GLY A 13 -0.79 4.91 -5.76
N ILE A 14 -0.01 4.16 -6.56
CA ILE A 14 1.34 4.57 -6.94
C ILE A 14 1.33 5.81 -7.85
N ARG A 15 0.36 5.91 -8.77
CA ARG A 15 0.19 7.11 -9.63
C ARG A 15 -0.19 8.34 -8.81
N ALA A 16 -1.10 8.19 -7.86
CA ALA A 16 -1.46 9.24 -6.93
C ALA A 16 -0.30 9.67 -6.02
N LEU A 17 0.71 8.81 -5.81
CA LEU A 17 1.96 9.13 -5.12
C LEU A 17 3.08 9.64 -6.05
N GLY A 18 2.76 10.02 -7.28
CA GLY A 18 3.70 10.62 -8.23
C GLY A 18 4.61 9.63 -8.94
N ILE A 19 4.29 8.33 -8.94
CA ILE A 19 5.04 7.30 -9.66
C ILE A 19 4.23 6.88 -10.89
N PHE A 20 4.79 7.07 -12.08
CA PHE A 20 4.14 6.73 -13.34
C PHE A 20 4.90 5.61 -14.06
N PRO A 21 4.51 4.34 -13.85
CA PRO A 21 5.08 3.21 -14.57
C PRO A 21 4.79 3.29 -16.07
N ASN A 22 5.67 2.70 -16.87
CA ASN A 22 5.46 2.53 -18.30
C ASN A 22 4.46 1.39 -18.59
N GLN A 23 4.09 1.21 -19.85
CA GLN A 23 3.09 0.21 -20.25
C GLN A 23 3.55 -1.22 -19.91
N ASP A 24 4.82 -1.55 -20.16
CA ASP A 24 5.37 -2.89 -19.90
C ASP A 24 5.37 -3.25 -18.40
N GLU A 25 5.68 -2.28 -17.54
CA GLU A 25 5.63 -2.42 -16.07
C GLU A 25 4.20 -2.65 -15.58
N VAL A 26 3.24 -1.90 -16.14
CA VAL A 26 1.80 -2.08 -15.84
C VAL A 26 1.34 -3.47 -16.27
N ASP A 27 1.65 -3.88 -17.50
CA ASP A 27 1.20 -5.15 -18.05
C ASP A 27 1.84 -6.34 -17.31
N SER A 28 3.12 -6.24 -16.95
CA SER A 28 3.81 -7.23 -16.12
C SER A 28 3.20 -7.35 -14.72
N PHE A 29 2.88 -6.21 -14.10
CA PHE A 29 2.26 -6.18 -12.78
C PHE A 29 0.83 -6.75 -12.79
N LEU A 30 0.03 -6.42 -13.80
CA LEU A 30 -1.31 -6.97 -13.98
C LEU A 30 -1.25 -8.47 -14.28
N HIS A 31 -0.30 -8.91 -15.11
CA HIS A 31 -0.10 -10.34 -15.40
C HIS A 31 0.23 -11.13 -14.12
N PHE A 32 1.12 -10.60 -13.28
CA PHE A 32 1.46 -11.21 -11.99
C PHE A 32 0.22 -11.39 -11.10
N TRP A 33 -0.59 -10.35 -10.93
CA TRP A 33 -1.81 -10.43 -10.12
C TRP A 33 -2.94 -11.25 -10.76
N LYS A 34 -3.00 -11.29 -12.10
CA LYS A 34 -3.88 -12.20 -12.83
C LYS A 34 -3.52 -13.65 -12.50
N TYR A 35 -2.24 -13.98 -12.54
CA TYR A 35 -1.76 -15.32 -12.25
C TYR A 35 -2.04 -15.72 -10.79
N ILE A 36 -1.77 -14.83 -9.83
CA ILE A 36 -2.12 -15.06 -8.42
C ILE A 36 -3.64 -15.25 -8.25
N GLY A 37 -4.44 -14.41 -8.91
CA GLY A 37 -5.90 -14.54 -8.91
C GLY A 37 -6.37 -15.90 -9.43
N TRP A 38 -5.80 -16.34 -10.54
CA TRP A 38 -6.08 -17.65 -11.14
C TRP A 38 -5.71 -18.79 -10.17
N LEU A 39 -4.53 -18.74 -9.55
CA LEU A 39 -4.11 -19.74 -8.55
C LEU A 39 -5.04 -19.79 -7.32
N MET A 40 -5.62 -18.67 -6.92
CA MET A 40 -6.60 -18.61 -5.83
C MET A 40 -8.01 -19.06 -6.25
N GLY A 41 -8.20 -19.50 -7.50
CA GLY A 41 -9.49 -19.98 -8.01
C GLY A 41 -10.46 -18.87 -8.42
N VAL A 42 -9.96 -17.67 -8.73
CA VAL A 42 -10.81 -16.60 -9.28
C VAL A 42 -11.21 -16.95 -10.71
N ASP A 43 -12.51 -16.99 -10.98
CA ASP A 43 -13.08 -17.20 -12.32
C ASP A 43 -12.50 -16.20 -13.34
N GLU A 44 -12.10 -16.71 -14.50
CA GLU A 44 -11.37 -16.00 -15.55
C GLU A 44 -12.06 -14.71 -15.99
N LYS A 45 -13.41 -14.66 -15.96
CA LYS A 45 -14.16 -13.45 -16.34
C LYS A 45 -13.93 -12.26 -15.41
N TRP A 46 -13.41 -12.49 -14.20
CA TRP A 46 -13.07 -11.46 -13.22
C TRP A 46 -11.58 -11.14 -13.17
N LEU A 47 -10.76 -11.82 -13.97
CA LEU A 47 -9.34 -11.53 -14.06
C LEU A 47 -9.11 -10.27 -14.89
N VAL A 48 -8.22 -9.40 -14.39
CA VAL A 48 -7.91 -8.13 -15.02
C VAL A 48 -6.79 -8.32 -16.03
N HIS A 49 -7.05 -8.01 -17.29
CA HIS A 49 -6.05 -8.08 -18.37
C HIS A 49 -5.46 -6.71 -18.69
N LYS A 50 -6.28 -5.66 -18.62
CA LYS A 50 -5.89 -4.28 -18.90
C LYS A 50 -6.25 -3.39 -17.71
N GLU A 51 -5.49 -2.31 -17.54
CA GLU A 51 -5.73 -1.34 -16.48
C GLU A 51 -7.18 -0.80 -16.54
N SER A 52 -7.70 -0.53 -17.75
CA SER A 52 -9.07 -0.06 -18.00
C SER A 52 -10.16 -0.99 -17.47
N ASP A 53 -9.95 -2.30 -17.48
CA ASP A 53 -10.92 -3.26 -16.94
C ASP A 53 -10.95 -3.22 -15.42
N SER A 54 -9.79 -2.95 -14.81
CA SER A 54 -9.68 -2.69 -13.38
C SER A 54 -10.54 -1.50 -12.95
N TRP A 55 -10.50 -0.40 -13.70
CA TRP A 55 -11.31 0.79 -13.42
C TRP A 55 -12.82 0.48 -13.47
N LYS A 56 -13.28 -0.25 -14.49
CA LYS A 56 -14.69 -0.66 -14.61
C LYS A 56 -15.13 -1.52 -13.43
N LEU A 57 -14.30 -2.48 -13.03
CA LEU A 57 -14.59 -3.36 -11.90
C LEU A 57 -14.57 -2.59 -10.58
N LEU A 58 -13.62 -1.68 -10.39
CA LEU A 58 -13.55 -0.82 -9.21
C LEU A 58 -14.78 0.09 -9.06
N TYR A 59 -15.27 0.64 -10.18
CA TYR A 59 -16.51 1.41 -10.17
C TYR A 59 -17.69 0.54 -9.70
N ARG A 60 -17.86 -0.66 -10.28
CA ARG A 60 -18.92 -1.60 -9.88
C ARG A 60 -18.79 -2.03 -8.42
N MET A 61 -17.55 -2.21 -7.94
CA MET A 61 -17.29 -2.60 -6.55
C MET A 61 -17.82 -1.58 -5.56
N GLN A 62 -17.81 -0.28 -5.87
CA GLN A 62 -18.33 0.73 -4.94
C GLN A 62 -19.81 0.52 -4.60
N TYR A 63 -20.58 -0.08 -5.52
CA TYR A 63 -22.00 -0.40 -5.33
C TYR A 63 -22.22 -1.77 -4.69
N ALA A 64 -21.33 -2.72 -4.93
CA ALA A 64 -21.41 -4.06 -4.36
C ALA A 64 -20.84 -4.15 -2.93
N HIS A 65 -19.96 -3.21 -2.54
CA HIS A 65 -19.28 -3.27 -1.25
C HIS A 65 -20.19 -2.80 -0.11
N PRO A 66 -20.27 -3.54 1.01
CA PRO A 66 -21.07 -3.13 2.16
C PRO A 66 -20.53 -1.83 2.77
N GLN A 67 -21.42 -1.12 3.47
CA GLN A 67 -21.03 0.07 4.22
C GLN A 67 -20.16 -0.31 5.42
N SER A 68 -19.39 0.66 5.90
CA SER A 68 -18.61 0.54 7.13
C SER A 68 -19.52 0.25 8.31
N ASP A 69 -19.18 -0.77 9.08
CA ASP A 69 -19.88 -1.21 10.28
C ASP A 69 -18.99 -1.09 11.53
N HIS A 70 -19.48 -1.56 12.69
CA HIS A 70 -18.73 -1.51 13.95
C HIS A 70 -17.39 -2.26 13.87
N SER A 71 -17.39 -3.45 13.28
CA SER A 71 -16.19 -4.26 13.09
C SER A 71 -15.17 -3.54 12.20
N SER A 72 -15.62 -2.79 11.18
CA SER A 72 -14.74 -1.95 10.35
C SER A 72 -14.02 -0.87 11.16
N VAL A 73 -14.69 -0.28 12.17
CA VAL A 73 -14.10 0.73 13.06
C VAL A 73 -13.05 0.12 13.97
N GLU A 74 -13.34 -1.04 14.57
CA GLU A 74 -12.40 -1.75 15.43
C GLU A 74 -11.15 -2.19 14.66
N LEU A 75 -11.34 -2.77 13.48
CA LEU A 75 -10.25 -3.18 12.59
C LEU A 75 -9.42 -1.96 12.14
N GLY A 76 -10.06 -0.86 11.75
CA GLY A 76 -9.39 0.37 11.36
C GLY A 76 -8.55 0.96 12.51
N SER A 77 -9.11 0.99 13.72
CA SER A 77 -8.41 1.44 14.92
C SER A 77 -7.21 0.57 15.25
N SER A 78 -7.36 -0.75 15.17
CA SER A 78 -6.27 -1.71 15.44
C SER A 78 -5.15 -1.57 14.40
N LEU A 79 -5.48 -1.56 13.11
CA LEU A 79 -4.50 -1.39 12.03
C LEU A 79 -3.77 -0.05 12.11
N SER A 80 -4.45 1.03 12.52
CA SER A 80 -3.80 2.33 12.69
C SER A 80 -2.68 2.30 13.73
N LYS A 81 -2.70 1.35 14.68
CA LYS A 81 -1.70 1.22 15.75
C LYS A 81 -0.49 0.37 15.35
N GLU A 82 -0.48 -0.25 14.17
CA GLU A 82 0.67 -1.03 13.66
C GLU A 82 2.02 -0.30 13.79
N PRO A 83 2.14 1.03 13.57
CA PRO A 83 3.41 1.73 13.72
C PRO A 83 4.02 1.65 15.13
N PHE A 84 3.21 1.40 16.17
CA PHE A 84 3.68 1.22 17.54
C PHE A 84 4.22 -0.19 17.84
N GLU A 85 3.90 -1.18 16.99
CA GLU A 85 4.46 -2.52 17.10
C GLU A 85 5.86 -2.62 16.49
N ARG A 86 6.24 -1.66 15.64
CA ARG A 86 7.55 -1.66 14.98
C ARG A 86 8.67 -1.49 15.98
N GLN A 87 9.68 -2.35 15.86
CA GLN A 87 10.91 -2.26 16.62
C GLN A 87 11.85 -1.24 15.96
N TYR A 88 12.21 -0.20 16.70
CA TYR A 88 13.18 0.82 16.28
C TYR A 88 14.42 0.72 17.17
N ARG A 89 15.60 0.80 16.55
CA ARG A 89 16.89 0.67 17.25
C ARG A 89 17.20 1.87 18.15
N TYR A 90 16.67 3.05 17.84
CA TYR A 90 16.92 4.30 18.57
C TYR A 90 15.65 5.16 18.65
N LEU A 91 15.51 5.93 19.74
CA LEU A 91 14.40 6.88 19.97
C LEU A 91 12.99 6.30 19.66
N LYS A 92 12.75 5.07 20.09
CA LYS A 92 11.56 4.27 19.73
C LYS A 92 10.25 5.05 19.87
N ALA A 93 10.01 5.67 21.02
CA ALA A 93 8.75 6.39 21.26
C ALA A 93 8.53 7.58 20.32
N LEU A 94 9.59 8.32 19.96
CA LEU A 94 9.49 9.45 19.05
C LEU A 94 9.29 8.98 17.60
N GLN A 95 10.02 7.94 17.18
CA GLN A 95 9.92 7.38 15.84
C GLN A 95 8.56 6.74 15.59
N GLN A 96 8.04 6.00 16.56
CA GLN A 96 6.69 5.42 16.49
C GLN A 96 5.62 6.51 16.39
N LYS A 97 5.70 7.56 17.21
CA LYS A 97 4.78 8.70 17.13
C LYS A 97 4.84 9.40 15.78
N ARG A 98 6.05 9.58 15.22
CA ARG A 98 6.24 10.19 13.89
C ARG A 98 5.67 9.29 12.79
N ALA A 99 5.98 8.00 12.82
CA ALA A 99 5.49 7.02 11.85
C ALA A 99 3.96 6.90 11.89
N TYR A 100 3.36 6.91 13.08
CA TYR A 100 1.91 6.95 13.26
C TYR A 100 1.28 8.18 12.63
N ARG A 101 1.85 9.37 12.84
CA ARG A 101 1.37 10.62 12.21
C ARG A 101 1.44 10.55 10.69
N GLN A 102 2.60 10.14 10.16
CA GLN A 102 2.82 9.98 8.72
C GLN A 102 1.86 8.96 8.09
N HIS A 103 1.62 7.84 8.78
CA HIS A 103 0.68 6.81 8.34
C HIS A 103 -0.76 7.32 8.24
N LEU A 104 -1.22 8.09 9.24
CA LEU A 104 -2.54 8.72 9.20
C LEU A 104 -2.66 9.79 8.11
N GLU A 105 -1.61 10.58 7.87
CA GLU A 105 -1.61 11.61 6.82
C GLU A 105 -1.73 10.99 5.42
N VAL A 106 -0.97 9.93 5.14
CA VAL A 106 -1.05 9.22 3.86
C VAL A 106 -2.41 8.54 3.72
N THR A 107 -2.89 7.87 4.76
CA THR A 107 -4.21 7.24 4.75
C THR A 107 -5.31 8.27 4.45
N GLN A 108 -5.28 9.42 5.13
CA GLN A 108 -6.25 10.49 4.91
C GLN A 108 -6.19 11.05 3.48
N PHE A 109 -5.00 11.18 2.90
CA PHE A 109 -4.85 11.64 1.52
C PHE A 109 -5.60 10.75 0.53
N PHE A 110 -5.53 9.41 0.73
CA PHE A 110 -6.19 8.45 -0.15
C PHE A 110 -7.69 8.32 0.08
N ILE A 111 -8.14 8.20 1.33
CA ILE A 111 -9.53 7.86 1.63
C ILE A 111 -10.41 9.08 1.93
N GLY A 112 -9.78 10.24 2.20
CA GLY A 112 -10.46 11.48 2.51
C GLY A 112 -11.06 11.56 3.92
N ARG A 113 -11.47 12.76 4.32
CA ARG A 113 -11.96 13.07 5.68
C ARG A 113 -13.22 12.28 6.07
N LYS A 114 -14.18 12.15 5.15
CA LYS A 114 -15.45 11.45 5.42
C LYS A 114 -15.24 9.97 5.76
N LYS A 115 -14.38 9.27 5.02
CA LYS A 115 -14.08 7.85 5.28
C LYS A 115 -13.24 7.65 6.54
N MET A 116 -12.29 8.56 6.81
CA MET A 116 -11.54 8.56 8.08
C MET A 116 -12.48 8.63 9.29
N HIS A 117 -13.48 9.51 9.25
CA HIS A 117 -14.48 9.62 10.32
C HIS A 117 -15.32 8.34 10.45
N LYS A 118 -15.76 7.75 9.32
CA LYS A 118 -16.49 6.47 9.34
C LYS A 118 -15.68 5.32 9.94
N LEU A 119 -14.34 5.38 9.89
CA LEU A 119 -13.43 4.39 10.48
C LEU A 119 -13.02 4.71 11.92
N GLY A 120 -13.57 5.77 12.53
CA GLY A 120 -13.20 6.20 13.90
C GLY A 120 -11.77 6.75 14.01
N LEU A 121 -11.13 7.09 12.89
CA LEU A 121 -9.76 7.60 12.87
C LEU A 121 -9.72 9.12 13.04
N LYS A 122 -8.76 9.61 13.84
CA LYS A 122 -8.57 11.05 14.05
C LYS A 122 -8.18 11.73 12.74
N HIS A 123 -9.01 12.65 12.26
CA HIS A 123 -8.69 13.45 11.09
C HIS A 123 -7.61 14.50 11.41
N ARG A 124 -6.79 14.83 10.41
CA ARG A 124 -5.76 15.88 10.48
C ARG A 124 -6.07 16.99 9.47
N PRO A 125 -5.73 18.24 9.76
CA PRO A 125 -6.07 19.35 8.86
C PRO A 125 -5.28 19.28 7.55
N ALA A 126 -4.02 18.82 7.57
CA ALA A 126 -3.13 18.80 6.41
C ALA A 126 -2.39 17.45 6.27
N THR A 127 -2.27 16.99 5.02
CA THR A 127 -1.56 15.77 4.62
C THR A 127 -0.21 16.13 3.99
N TRP A 128 0.54 17.01 4.65
CA TRP A 128 1.81 17.54 4.14
C TRP A 128 2.81 16.44 3.79
N PHE A 129 2.86 15.37 4.59
CA PHE A 129 3.75 14.27 4.29
C PHE A 129 3.39 13.56 2.97
N ALA A 130 2.11 13.44 2.64
CA ALA A 130 1.68 12.84 1.37
C ALA A 130 2.10 13.69 0.17
N TYR A 131 1.94 15.03 0.25
CA TYR A 131 2.41 15.95 -0.79
C TYR A 131 3.93 15.90 -0.95
N TYR A 132 4.67 15.92 0.16
CA TYR A 132 6.12 15.73 0.15
C TYR A 132 6.54 14.41 -0.52
N LEU A 133 5.81 13.31 -0.27
CA LEU A 133 6.07 12.03 -0.93
C LEU A 133 5.85 12.13 -2.44
N ILE A 134 4.79 12.80 -2.89
CA ILE A 134 4.50 13.02 -4.31
C ILE A 134 5.64 13.77 -4.97
N ASP A 135 6.03 14.93 -4.42
CA ASP A 135 7.09 15.76 -4.99
C ASP A 135 8.42 15.01 -5.04
N ARG A 136 8.79 14.35 -3.94
CA ARG A 136 10.01 13.54 -3.87
C ARG A 136 9.99 12.41 -4.91
N ASN A 137 8.88 11.70 -5.04
CA ASN A 137 8.76 10.58 -5.96
C ASN A 137 8.78 11.05 -7.42
N LEU A 138 8.07 12.13 -7.74
CA LEU A 138 8.10 12.74 -9.08
C LEU A 138 9.53 13.04 -9.50
N VAL A 139 10.29 13.76 -8.67
CA VAL A 139 11.68 14.11 -8.97
C VAL A 139 12.54 12.85 -9.11
N LEU A 140 12.46 11.93 -8.15
CA LEU A 140 13.32 10.76 -8.08
C LEU A 140 13.06 9.76 -9.22
N TYR A 141 11.79 9.42 -9.48
CA TYR A 141 11.44 8.43 -10.50
C TYR A 141 11.47 9.03 -11.91
N ASN A 142 11.17 10.32 -12.11
CA ASN A 142 11.40 10.95 -13.41
C ASN A 142 12.90 11.03 -13.73
N SER A 143 13.74 11.40 -12.76
CA SER A 143 15.20 11.43 -12.96
C SER A 143 15.77 10.04 -13.25
N ALA A 144 15.22 9.00 -12.63
CA ALA A 144 15.63 7.62 -12.87
C ALA A 144 15.31 7.12 -14.30
N LYS A 145 14.32 7.70 -14.99
CA LYS A 145 14.04 7.38 -16.40
C LYS A 145 15.16 7.83 -17.34
N TYR A 146 15.86 8.91 -16.99
CA TYR A 146 16.95 9.46 -17.81
C TYR A 146 18.34 8.92 -17.44
N SER A 147 18.49 8.27 -16.28
CA SER A 147 19.79 7.76 -15.82
C SER A 147 19.73 6.27 -15.44
N PRO A 148 20.38 5.38 -16.21
CA PRO A 148 20.36 3.93 -15.94
C PRO A 148 21.04 3.56 -14.61
N LYS A 149 22.01 4.37 -14.14
CA LYS A 149 22.66 4.16 -12.84
C LYS A 149 21.69 4.43 -11.68
N LEU A 150 20.85 5.46 -11.81
CA LEU A 150 19.84 5.78 -10.79
C LEU A 150 18.76 4.70 -10.75
N SER A 151 18.25 4.25 -11.90
CA SER A 151 17.23 3.18 -11.93
C SER A 151 17.75 1.88 -11.32
N GLN A 152 18.97 1.44 -11.66
CA GLN A 152 19.61 0.28 -11.05
C GLN A 152 19.76 0.44 -9.53
N GLY A 153 20.20 1.62 -9.07
CA GLY A 153 20.32 1.92 -7.66
C GLY A 153 18.98 1.85 -6.91
N LEU A 154 17.90 2.34 -7.53
CA LEU A 154 16.54 2.25 -6.97
C LEU A 154 16.05 0.80 -6.91
N GLN A 155 16.29 0.01 -7.96
CA GLN A 155 15.93 -1.42 -7.97
C GLN A 155 16.67 -2.19 -6.87
N HIS A 156 17.97 -1.96 -6.69
CA HIS A 156 18.77 -2.59 -5.63
C HIS A 156 18.27 -2.20 -4.24
N ARG A 157 18.01 -0.91 -4.02
CA ARG A 157 17.42 -0.42 -2.76
C ARG A 157 16.05 -1.04 -2.50
N GLY A 158 15.18 -1.07 -3.50
CA GLY A 158 13.85 -1.69 -3.42
C GLY A 158 13.94 -3.17 -3.06
N ARG A 159 14.84 -3.91 -3.70
CA ARG A 159 15.08 -5.33 -3.41
C ARG A 159 15.58 -5.55 -1.98
N ASN A 160 16.48 -4.68 -1.50
CA ASN A 160 16.96 -4.74 -0.12
C ASN A 160 15.82 -4.48 0.89
N ILE A 161 14.94 -3.53 0.62
CA ILE A 161 13.76 -3.27 1.46
C ILE A 161 12.82 -4.48 1.48
N GLN A 162 12.57 -5.12 0.34
CA GLN A 162 11.78 -6.36 0.28
C GLN A 162 12.40 -7.49 1.12
N LYS A 163 13.72 -7.71 1.00
CA LYS A 163 14.46 -8.71 1.79
C LYS A 163 14.41 -8.43 3.28
N LEU A 164 14.58 -7.17 3.68
CA LEU A 164 14.47 -6.74 5.07
C LEU A 164 13.06 -6.98 5.62
N GLY A 165 12.03 -6.65 4.83
CA GLY A 165 10.64 -6.94 5.18
C GLY A 165 10.39 -8.43 5.41
N LEU A 166 10.87 -9.28 4.49
CA LEU A 166 10.76 -10.74 4.61
C LEU A 166 11.45 -11.25 5.89
N ALA A 167 12.65 -10.77 6.19
CA ALA A 167 13.41 -11.17 7.38
C ALA A 167 12.68 -10.78 8.68
N LEU A 168 12.04 -9.61 8.72
CA LEU A 168 11.24 -9.17 9.88
C LEU A 168 10.02 -10.06 10.11
N TYR A 169 9.32 -10.49 9.06
CA TYR A 169 8.19 -11.41 9.22
C TYR A 169 8.63 -12.82 9.64
N GLN A 170 9.73 -13.31 9.08
CA GLN A 170 10.30 -14.61 9.48
C GLN A 170 10.75 -14.62 10.95
N SER A 171 11.37 -13.54 11.44
CA SER A 171 11.78 -13.44 12.84
C SER A 171 10.58 -13.33 13.79
N LYS A 172 9.53 -12.56 13.43
CA LYS A 172 8.28 -12.49 14.20
C LYS A 172 7.57 -13.85 14.26
N ALA A 173 7.53 -14.60 13.15
CA ALA A 173 6.95 -15.94 13.10
C ALA A 173 7.72 -16.95 13.99
N LYS A 174 9.05 -16.89 14.00
CA LYS A 174 9.89 -17.71 14.90
C LYS A 174 9.64 -17.38 16.38
N ASN A 175 9.50 -16.11 16.73
CA ASN A 175 9.22 -15.71 18.12
C ASN A 175 7.82 -16.16 18.58
N LEU A 176 6.81 -16.12 17.70
CA LEU A 176 5.45 -16.58 18.04
C LEU A 176 5.39 -18.10 18.23
N THR A 177 6.13 -18.87 17.43
CA THR A 177 6.20 -20.33 17.56
C THR A 177 6.94 -20.77 18.82
N SER A 178 7.94 -20.02 19.29
CA SER A 178 8.62 -20.29 20.57
C SER A 178 7.84 -19.87 21.82
N MET A 179 6.79 -19.06 21.70
CA MET A 179 5.93 -18.66 22.85
C MET A 179 4.78 -19.66 23.10
N HIS A 180 4.56 -20.60 22.19
CA HIS A 180 3.54 -21.65 22.29
C HIS A 180 4.15 -23.04 22.61
N GLN A 181 5.42 -23.08 23.02
CA GLN A 181 6.09 -24.24 23.63
C GLN A 181 6.36 -23.94 25.09
#